data_AF-A0A7X1ST53-F1
#
_entry.id   AF-A0A7X1ST53-F1
#
_cell.length_a   1.000
_cell.length_b   1.000
_cell.length_c   1.000
_cell.angle_alpha   90.00
_cell.angle_beta   90.00
_cell.angle_gamma   90.00
#
_symmetry.space_group_name_H-M   'P 1'
#
loop_
_entity.id
_entity.type
_entity.pdbx_description
1 polymer ?
#
loop_
_entity_poly.entity_id
_entity_poly.type
_entity_poly.pdbx_seq_one_letter_code
_entity_poly.pdbx_strand_id
1 'polypeptide(L)'
;SRPDLTAYRNLEAAYRISLKSLARRYLELHDEIAELDLMIKAIVEELAPELVARNSIGHNGAAQLLLTAGDNPDRLKSEASFAALCGVTPVPASSGKTIRHRLNRGGDRAANSALHLIAIGRLRTDEKTRAYVARRVAEGHSKLEVIRILKRYIAREVYGVIIRRHREVNASCFAA
;
A
#
# COMPACT_ATOMS: atom_id res chain seq x y z
N SER A 1 37.95 4.53 13.25
CA SER A 1 39.16 4.84 12.47
C SER A 1 38.90 4.63 10.99
N ARG A 2 39.36 5.51 10.08
CA ARG A 2 39.21 5.30 8.63
C ARG A 2 40.08 4.08 8.24
N PRO A 3 39.53 3.03 7.62
CA PRO A 3 40.32 1.90 7.16
C PRO A 3 41.27 2.38 6.05
N ASP A 4 42.53 1.98 6.17
CA ASP A 4 43.53 2.15 5.13
C ASP A 4 43.13 1.33 3.90
N LEU A 5 42.85 2.02 2.80
CA LEU A 5 42.38 1.42 1.55
C LEU A 5 43.48 0.61 0.84
N THR A 6 44.75 0.82 1.20
CA THR A 6 45.90 0.12 0.60
C THR A 6 46.18 -1.23 1.26
N ALA A 7 45.67 -1.46 2.47
CA ALA A 7 45.82 -2.70 3.22
C ALA A 7 44.85 -3.82 2.79
N TYR A 8 44.27 -3.76 1.58
CA TYR A 8 43.26 -4.71 1.10
C TYR A 8 43.70 -6.17 1.05
N ARG A 9 45.00 -6.46 1.13
CA ARG A 9 45.55 -7.81 1.22
C ARG A 9 45.46 -8.42 2.62
N ASN A 10 45.26 -7.60 3.66
CA ASN A 10 44.97 -8.06 5.01
C ASN A 10 43.46 -8.30 5.14
N LEU A 11 43.06 -9.49 5.61
CA LEU A 11 41.67 -9.90 5.68
C LEU A 11 40.79 -8.97 6.53
N GLU A 12 41.29 -8.56 7.70
CA GLU A 12 40.56 -7.66 8.59
C GLU A 12 40.40 -6.26 7.98
N ALA A 13 41.46 -5.75 7.35
CA ALA A 13 41.41 -4.48 6.65
C ALA A 13 40.44 -4.53 5.46
N ALA A 14 40.45 -5.61 4.66
CA ALA A 14 39.53 -5.83 3.55
C ALA A 14 38.06 -5.81 4.01
N TYR A 15 37.73 -6.47 5.13
CA TYR A 15 36.38 -6.41 5.70
C TYR A 15 36.00 -5.00 6.14
N ARG A 16 36.89 -4.28 6.83
CA ARG A 16 36.63 -2.90 7.27
C ARG A 16 36.41 -1.95 6.09
N ILE A 17 37.15 -2.11 4.98
CA ILE A 17 36.96 -1.34 3.74
C ILE A 17 35.58 -1.62 3.15
N SER A 18 35.21 -2.90 2.99
CA SER A 18 33.92 -3.32 2.42
C SER A 18 32.73 -2.86 3.28
N LEU A 19 32.79 -3.04 4.60
CA LEU A 19 31.75 -2.58 5.52
C LEU A 19 31.58 -1.07 5.49
N LYS A 20 32.68 -0.31 5.43
CA LYS A 20 32.60 1.15 5.29
C LYS A 20 31.96 1.56 3.97
N SER A 21 32.27 0.87 2.86
CA SER A 21 31.65 1.13 1.56
C SER A 21 30.14 0.91 1.60
N LEU A 22 29.70 -0.22 2.19
CA LEU A 22 28.27 -0.51 2.37
C LEU A 22 27.59 0.49 3.31
N ALA A 23 28.22 0.83 4.44
CA ALA A 23 27.68 1.81 5.38
C ALA A 23 27.50 3.19 4.73
N ARG A 24 28.44 3.62 3.88
CA ARG A 24 28.31 4.87 3.14
C ARG A 24 27.11 4.85 2.19
N ARG A 25 26.96 3.80 1.39
CA ARG A 25 25.81 3.66 0.47
C ARG A 25 24.48 3.59 1.21
N TYR A 26 24.46 2.93 2.38
CA TYR A 26 23.28 2.89 3.24
C TYR A 26 22.86 4.30 3.67
N LEU A 27 23.81 5.14 4.13
CA LEU A 27 23.51 6.51 4.52
C LEU A 27 23.02 7.34 3.34
N GLU A 28 23.71 7.26 2.19
CA GLU A 28 23.31 7.99 0.97
C GLU A 28 21.88 7.63 0.53
N LEU A 29 21.54 6.33 0.48
CA LEU A 29 20.19 5.87 0.12
C LEU A 29 19.15 6.21 1.20
N HIS A 30 19.54 6.22 2.48
CA HIS A 30 18.64 6.59 3.57
C HIS A 30 18.23 8.05 3.48
N ASP A 31 19.19 8.94 3.20
CA ASP A 31 18.94 10.37 3.02
C ASP A 31 18.07 10.61 1.78
N GLU A 32 18.37 9.94 0.65
CA GLU A 32 17.56 10.04 -0.59
C GLU A 32 16.12 9.56 -0.37
N ILE A 33 15.91 8.46 0.38
CA ILE A 33 14.56 8.00 0.74
C ILE A 33 13.82 9.06 1.55
N ALA A 34 14.48 9.69 2.53
CA ALA A 34 13.86 10.72 3.35
C ALA A 34 13.46 11.95 2.52
N GLU A 35 14.30 12.37 1.57
CA GLU A 35 13.99 13.46 0.64
C GLU A 35 12.80 13.12 -0.26
N LEU A 36 12.76 11.90 -0.82
CA LEU A 36 11.65 11.43 -1.64
C LEU A 36 10.35 11.30 -0.84
N ASP A 37 10.41 10.83 0.40
CA ASP A 37 9.25 10.76 1.30
C ASP A 37 8.64 12.15 1.55
N LEU A 38 9.46 13.19 1.67
CA LEU A 38 8.99 14.58 1.81
C LEU A 38 8.28 15.07 0.52
N MET A 39 8.86 14.78 -0.65
CA MET A 39 8.24 15.13 -1.94
C MET A 39 6.92 14.39 -2.15
N ILE A 40 6.88 13.08 -1.89
CA ILE A 40 5.66 12.25 -1.99
C ILE A 40 4.59 12.78 -1.04
N LYS A 41 4.97 13.12 0.20
CA LYS A 41 4.04 13.71 1.18
C LYS A 41 3.37 14.96 0.63
N ALA A 42 4.15 15.92 0.13
CA ALA A 42 3.63 17.18 -0.38
C ALA A 42 2.65 16.96 -1.56
N ILE A 43 3.05 16.13 -2.52
CA ILE A 43 2.22 15.80 -3.70
C ILE A 43 0.90 15.13 -3.28
N VAL A 44 0.95 14.18 -2.36
CA VAL A 44 -0.26 13.46 -1.91
C VAL A 44 -1.20 14.37 -1.13
N GLU A 45 -0.67 15.26 -0.28
CA GLU A 45 -1.48 16.22 0.48
C GLU A 45 -2.21 17.21 -0.43
N GLU A 46 -1.61 17.58 -1.56
CA GLU A 46 -2.24 18.42 -2.58
C GLU A 46 -3.29 17.63 -3.41
N LEU A 47 -2.91 16.48 -3.94
CA LEU A 47 -3.72 15.73 -4.90
C LEU A 47 -4.90 15.00 -4.24
N ALA A 48 -4.70 14.43 -3.05
CA ALA A 48 -5.69 13.56 -2.42
C ALA A 48 -5.74 13.69 -0.88
N PRO A 49 -6.00 14.90 -0.34
CA PRO A 49 -6.05 15.14 1.10
C PRO A 49 -7.10 14.25 1.81
N GLU A 50 -8.24 14.01 1.17
CA GLU A 50 -9.30 13.15 1.72
C GLU A 50 -8.88 11.68 1.87
N LEU A 51 -7.89 11.23 1.09
CA LEU A 51 -7.41 9.85 1.12
C LEU A 51 -6.51 9.63 2.34
N VAL A 52 -5.57 10.55 2.60
CA VAL A 52 -4.70 10.50 3.79
C VAL A 52 -5.43 10.85 5.09
N ALA A 53 -6.56 11.56 5.02
CA ALA A 53 -7.44 11.77 6.16
C ALA A 53 -8.14 10.48 6.64
N ARG A 54 -8.16 9.41 5.84
CA ARG A 54 -8.76 8.12 6.24
C ARG A 54 -7.87 7.38 7.21
N ASN A 55 -8.49 6.71 8.18
CA ASN A 55 -7.76 5.99 9.22
C ASN A 55 -6.74 5.01 8.63
N SER A 56 -5.50 5.13 9.11
CA SER A 56 -4.36 4.28 8.78
C SER A 56 -3.90 4.32 7.32
N ILE A 57 -4.31 5.31 6.53
CA ILE A 57 -3.78 5.56 5.20
C ILE A 57 -2.64 6.58 5.31
N GLY A 58 -1.39 6.12 5.21
CA GLY A 58 -0.21 7.00 5.13
C GLY A 58 0.12 7.42 3.70
N HIS A 59 0.97 8.44 3.55
CA HIS A 59 1.29 9.06 2.26
C HIS A 59 1.84 8.07 1.22
N ASN A 60 2.79 7.20 1.59
CA ASN A 60 3.32 6.19 0.67
C ASN A 60 2.27 5.17 0.22
N GLY A 61 1.37 4.76 1.13
CA GLY A 61 0.26 3.87 0.80
C GLY A 61 -0.77 4.54 -0.11
N ALA A 62 -1.07 5.82 0.15
CA ALA A 62 -1.94 6.63 -0.69
C ALA A 62 -1.34 6.83 -2.09
N ALA A 63 -0.06 7.24 -2.19
CA ALA A 63 0.66 7.40 -3.45
C ALA A 63 0.63 6.12 -4.28
N GLN A 64 0.94 4.97 -3.67
CA GLN A 64 0.88 3.69 -4.37
C GLN A 64 -0.52 3.39 -4.90
N LEU A 65 -1.58 3.63 -4.11
CA LEU A 65 -2.96 3.39 -4.54
C LEU A 65 -3.39 4.33 -5.68
N LEU A 66 -2.94 5.58 -5.67
CA LEU A 66 -3.16 6.55 -6.74
C LEU A 66 -2.41 6.15 -8.02
N LEU A 67 -1.14 5.71 -7.90
CA LEU A 67 -0.37 5.18 -9.03
C LEU A 67 -1.03 3.95 -9.65
N THR A 68 -1.51 3.04 -8.82
CA THR A 68 -2.23 1.84 -9.27
C THR A 68 -3.54 2.23 -9.95
N ALA A 69 -4.28 3.19 -9.39
CA ALA A 69 -5.51 3.70 -10.01
C ALA A 69 -5.23 4.30 -11.41
N GLY A 70 -4.15 5.09 -11.50
CA GLY A 70 -3.78 5.84 -12.69
C GLY A 70 -4.68 7.04 -12.94
N ASP A 71 -4.29 7.85 -13.92
CA ASP A 71 -4.94 9.12 -14.26
C ASP A 71 -6.06 8.99 -15.31
N ASN A 72 -6.46 7.75 -15.64
CA ASN A 72 -7.51 7.50 -16.62
C ASN A 72 -8.80 6.96 -15.94
N PRO A 73 -9.84 7.79 -15.77
CA PRO A 73 -11.07 7.39 -15.11
C PRO A 73 -11.84 6.32 -15.89
N ASP A 74 -11.75 6.31 -17.23
CA ASP A 74 -12.43 5.35 -18.09
C ASP A 74 -11.85 3.93 -17.96
N ARG A 75 -10.62 3.83 -17.44
CA ARG A 75 -9.96 2.56 -17.12
C ARG A 75 -10.50 1.96 -15.81
N LEU A 76 -11.02 2.78 -14.89
CA LEU A 76 -11.55 2.39 -13.58
C LEU A 76 -13.08 2.40 -13.54
N LYS A 77 -13.68 1.50 -14.32
CA LYS A 77 -15.14 1.43 -14.55
C LYS A 77 -15.97 1.06 -13.31
N SER A 78 -15.36 0.47 -12.28
CA SER A 78 -16.09 0.07 -11.07
C SER A 78 -15.17 -0.15 -9.86
N GLU A 79 -15.79 -0.21 -8.69
CA GLU A 79 -15.15 -0.65 -7.46
C GLU A 79 -14.56 -2.06 -7.58
N ALA A 80 -15.23 -2.95 -8.32
CA ALA A 80 -14.76 -4.32 -8.55
C ALA A 80 -13.51 -4.37 -9.44
N SER A 81 -13.42 -3.50 -10.46
CA SER A 81 -12.22 -3.39 -11.29
C SER A 81 -11.03 -2.84 -10.50
N PHE A 82 -11.25 -1.85 -9.62
CA PHE A 82 -10.18 -1.36 -8.73
C PHE A 82 -9.69 -2.45 -7.78
N ALA A 83 -10.61 -3.21 -7.16
CA ALA A 83 -10.24 -4.34 -6.32
C ALA A 83 -9.49 -5.44 -7.08
N ALA A 84 -9.81 -5.65 -8.36
CA ALA A 84 -9.09 -6.62 -9.20
C ALA A 84 -7.68 -6.13 -9.48
N LEU A 85 -7.53 -4.84 -9.78
CA LEU A 85 -6.26 -4.17 -10.01
C LEU A 85 -5.36 -4.20 -8.77
N CYS A 86 -5.90 -3.98 -7.57
CA CYS A 86 -5.15 -4.15 -6.32
C CYS A 86 -4.97 -5.62 -5.88
N GLY A 87 -5.49 -6.59 -6.64
CA GLY A 87 -5.38 -8.02 -6.33
C GLY A 87 -6.14 -8.45 -5.07
N VAL A 88 -7.20 -7.74 -4.69
CA VAL A 88 -8.03 -8.03 -3.50
C VAL A 88 -9.43 -8.55 -3.84
N THR A 89 -9.74 -8.71 -5.14
CA THR A 89 -10.96 -9.39 -5.58
C THR A 89 -10.94 -10.88 -5.18
N PRO A 90 -12.02 -11.41 -4.57
CA PRO A 90 -12.13 -12.83 -4.28
C PRO A 90 -12.23 -13.62 -5.60
N VAL A 91 -11.37 -14.64 -5.76
CA VAL A 91 -11.42 -15.53 -6.94
C VAL A 91 -12.04 -16.85 -6.51
N PRO A 92 -13.19 -17.26 -7.09
CA PRO A 92 -13.78 -18.56 -6.80
C PRO A 92 -12.78 -19.70 -7.02
N ALA A 93 -12.71 -20.61 -6.07
CA ALA A 93 -11.85 -21.78 -6.09
C ALA A 93 -12.63 -23.00 -5.58
N SER A 94 -13.72 -23.32 -6.27
CA SER A 94 -14.64 -24.39 -5.89
C SER A 94 -15.21 -25.09 -7.12
N SER A 95 -15.18 -26.43 -7.12
CA SER A 95 -15.83 -27.30 -8.10
C SER A 95 -17.06 -28.04 -7.52
N GLY A 96 -17.59 -27.62 -6.36
CA GLY A 96 -18.69 -28.29 -5.64
C GLY A 96 -19.31 -27.48 -4.49
N LYS A 97 -19.93 -28.16 -3.48
CA LYS A 97 -20.72 -27.59 -2.35
C LYS A 97 -19.98 -26.62 -1.41
N THR A 98 -18.65 -26.53 -1.47
CA THR A 98 -17.86 -25.63 -0.60
C THR A 98 -17.48 -24.35 -1.33
N ILE A 99 -17.95 -23.19 -0.86
CA ILE A 99 -17.56 -21.88 -1.40
C ILE A 99 -16.21 -21.48 -0.80
N ARG A 100 -15.11 -21.78 -1.51
CA ARG A 100 -13.76 -21.29 -1.16
C ARG A 100 -13.32 -20.23 -2.16
N HIS A 101 -12.60 -19.22 -1.66
CA HIS A 101 -12.01 -18.17 -2.47
C HIS A 101 -10.48 -18.23 -2.37
N ARG A 102 -9.81 -18.26 -3.52
CA ARG A 102 -8.35 -18.15 -3.59
C ARG A 102 -7.91 -16.69 -3.72
N LEU A 103 -6.63 -16.47 -3.42
CA LEU A 103 -5.96 -15.18 -3.61
C LEU A 103 -5.88 -14.82 -5.10
N ASN A 104 -6.21 -13.57 -5.45
CA ASN A 104 -5.89 -13.02 -6.76
C ASN A 104 -4.38 -12.67 -6.83
N ARG A 105 -3.66 -13.32 -7.75
CA ARG A 105 -2.22 -13.10 -7.98
C ARG A 105 -1.92 -12.14 -9.14
N GLY A 106 -2.92 -11.76 -9.93
CA GLY A 106 -2.74 -10.95 -11.15
C GLY A 106 -2.83 -9.44 -10.95
N GLY A 107 -3.07 -8.96 -9.72
CA GLY A 107 -3.10 -7.53 -9.41
C GLY A 107 -1.75 -6.98 -8.95
N ASP A 108 -1.69 -5.66 -8.83
CA ASP A 108 -0.56 -4.90 -8.29
C ASP A 108 -0.26 -5.33 -6.84
N ARG A 109 0.93 -5.92 -6.66
CA ARG A 109 1.40 -6.45 -5.37
C ARG A 109 1.73 -5.34 -4.38
N ALA A 110 2.19 -4.18 -4.85
CA ALA A 110 2.50 -3.04 -4.00
C ALA A 110 1.18 -2.42 -3.48
N ALA A 111 0.17 -2.25 -4.33
CA ALA A 111 -1.17 -1.84 -3.90
C ALA A 111 -1.79 -2.81 -2.88
N ASN A 112 -1.63 -4.11 -3.14
CA ASN A 112 -2.09 -5.17 -2.23
C ASN A 112 -1.42 -5.08 -0.86
N SER A 113 -0.12 -4.76 -0.84
CA SER A 113 0.68 -4.53 0.36
C SER A 113 0.21 -3.29 1.11
N ALA A 114 0.01 -2.17 0.41
CA ALA A 114 -0.53 -0.93 0.98
C ALA A 114 -1.89 -1.19 1.67
N LEU A 115 -2.83 -1.86 0.99
CA LEU A 115 -4.11 -2.25 1.60
C LEU A 115 -3.95 -3.17 2.81
N HIS A 116 -2.93 -4.03 2.83
CA HIS A 116 -2.63 -4.86 3.99
C HIS A 116 -2.16 -4.03 5.18
N LEU A 117 -1.20 -3.13 4.98
CA LEU A 117 -0.70 -2.24 6.03
C LEU A 117 -1.83 -1.36 6.60
N ILE A 118 -2.70 -0.82 5.73
CA ILE A 118 -3.89 -0.08 6.16
C ILE A 118 -4.80 -0.97 7.01
N ALA A 119 -5.07 -2.21 6.57
CA ALA A 119 -5.91 -3.14 7.33
C ALA A 119 -5.34 -3.47 8.72
N ILE A 120 -4.02 -3.69 8.83
CA ILE A 120 -3.36 -3.92 10.11
C ILE A 120 -3.36 -2.66 10.98
N GLY A 121 -3.12 -1.49 10.39
CA GLY A 121 -3.24 -0.20 11.07
C GLY A 121 -4.62 -0.02 11.67
N ARG A 122 -5.69 -0.24 10.88
CA ARG A 122 -7.08 -0.14 11.35
C ARG A 122 -7.41 -1.16 12.43
N LEU A 123 -6.92 -2.39 12.33
CA LEU A 123 -7.03 -3.35 13.43
C LEU A 123 -6.38 -2.85 14.73
N ARG A 124 -5.28 -2.11 14.62
CA ARG A 124 -4.58 -1.53 15.76
C ARG A 124 -5.22 -0.24 16.26
N THR A 125 -5.95 0.54 15.46
CA THR A 125 -6.39 1.89 15.86
C THR A 125 -7.91 2.10 15.85
N ASP A 126 -8.68 1.30 15.11
CA ASP A 126 -10.13 1.47 14.97
C ASP A 126 -10.92 0.35 15.64
N GLU A 127 -11.70 0.74 16.64
CA GLU A 127 -12.55 -0.15 17.42
C GLU A 127 -13.65 -0.80 16.58
N LYS A 128 -14.21 -0.11 15.58
CA LYS A 128 -15.21 -0.70 14.68
C LYS A 128 -14.61 -1.85 13.86
N THR A 129 -13.41 -1.66 13.33
CA THR A 129 -12.66 -2.71 12.63
C THR A 129 -12.36 -3.89 13.56
N ARG A 130 -11.93 -3.65 14.81
CA ARG A 130 -11.69 -4.72 15.79
C ARG A 130 -12.97 -5.52 16.09
N ALA A 131 -14.07 -4.84 16.37
CA ALA A 131 -15.37 -5.47 16.65
C ALA A 131 -15.87 -6.28 15.44
N TYR A 132 -15.74 -5.73 14.23
CA TYR A 132 -16.07 -6.45 13.00
C TYR A 132 -15.24 -7.73 12.86
N VAL A 133 -13.93 -7.66 13.10
CA VAL A 133 -13.06 -8.82 12.98
C VAL A 133 -13.36 -9.87 14.04
N ALA A 134 -13.58 -9.48 15.29
CA ALA A 134 -13.97 -10.38 16.36
C ALA A 134 -15.27 -11.12 16.02
N ARG A 135 -16.28 -10.40 15.53
CA ARG A 135 -17.55 -10.99 15.10
C ARG A 135 -17.36 -12.01 13.98
N ARG A 136 -16.61 -11.68 12.92
CA ARG A 136 -16.40 -12.60 11.78
C ARG A 136 -15.60 -13.85 12.18
N VAL A 137 -14.66 -13.71 13.12
CA VAL A 137 -13.95 -14.88 13.68
C VAL A 137 -14.90 -15.76 14.50
N ALA A 138 -15.80 -15.17 15.30
CA ALA A 138 -16.82 -15.92 16.02
C ALA A 138 -17.81 -16.65 15.10
N GLU A 139 -18.06 -16.11 13.90
CA GLU A 139 -18.86 -16.76 12.84
C GLU A 139 -18.11 -17.92 12.13
N GLY A 140 -16.87 -18.23 12.54
CA GLY A 140 -16.09 -19.36 12.02
C GLY A 140 -15.11 -19.02 10.89
N HIS A 141 -14.94 -17.73 10.55
CA HIS A 141 -13.92 -17.34 9.58
C HIS A 141 -12.52 -17.31 10.19
N SER A 142 -11.52 -17.79 9.44
CA SER A 142 -10.13 -17.62 9.84
C SER A 142 -9.72 -16.15 9.81
N LYS A 143 -8.78 -15.77 10.68
CA LYS A 143 -8.25 -14.39 10.73
C LYS A 143 -7.76 -13.89 9.36
N LEU A 144 -7.15 -14.77 8.56
CA LEU A 144 -6.68 -14.43 7.21
C LEU A 144 -7.82 -14.18 6.22
N GLU A 145 -8.93 -14.91 6.31
CA GLU A 145 -10.13 -14.63 5.50
C GLU A 145 -10.74 -13.30 5.88
N VAL A 146 -10.84 -13.00 7.17
CA VAL A 146 -11.36 -11.71 7.64
C VAL A 146 -10.48 -10.55 7.19
N ILE A 147 -9.14 -10.68 7.23
CA ILE A 147 -8.23 -9.66 6.70
C ILE A 147 -8.42 -9.46 5.18
N ARG A 148 -8.62 -10.54 4.41
CA ARG A 148 -8.90 -10.42 2.96
C ARG A 148 -10.20 -9.66 2.70
N ILE A 149 -11.23 -9.97 3.48
CA ILE A 149 -12.52 -9.26 3.43
C ILE A 149 -12.32 -7.78 3.78
N LEU A 150 -11.59 -7.47 4.86
CA LEU A 150 -11.28 -6.11 5.29
C LEU A 150 -10.55 -5.32 4.18
N LYS A 151 -9.56 -5.93 3.53
CA LYS A 151 -8.86 -5.31 2.40
C LYS A 151 -9.78 -5.01 1.22
N ARG A 152 -10.77 -5.87 0.95
CA ARG A 152 -11.78 -5.62 -0.09
C ARG A 152 -12.68 -4.42 0.26
N TYR A 153 -13.04 -4.27 1.53
CA TYR A 153 -13.78 -3.09 2.02
C TYR A 153 -12.94 -1.81 1.96
N ILE A 154 -11.67 -1.86 2.35
CA ILE A 154 -10.77 -0.71 2.24
C ILE A 154 -10.60 -0.30 0.77
N ALA A 155 -10.44 -1.26 -0.15
CA ALA A 155 -10.37 -0.95 -1.58
C ALA A 155 -11.65 -0.27 -2.11
N ARG A 156 -12.83 -0.66 -1.59
CA ARG A 156 -14.10 0.01 -1.90
C ARG A 156 -14.11 1.47 -1.45
N GLU A 157 -13.72 1.69 -0.20
CA GLU A 157 -13.64 3.03 0.38
C GLU A 157 -12.67 3.92 -0.41
N VAL A 158 -11.45 3.42 -0.65
CA VAL A 158 -10.42 4.11 -1.42
C VAL A 158 -10.90 4.46 -2.83
N TYR A 159 -11.54 3.51 -3.53
CA TYR A 159 -12.12 3.77 -4.85
C TYR A 159 -13.12 4.94 -4.82
N GLY A 160 -14.00 4.96 -3.81
CA GLY A 160 -14.97 6.04 -3.66
C GLY A 160 -14.34 7.40 -3.43
N VAL A 161 -13.22 7.46 -2.69
CA VAL A 161 -12.46 8.71 -2.47
C VAL A 161 -11.76 9.15 -3.76
N ILE A 162 -11.06 8.24 -4.45
CA ILE A 162 -10.32 8.55 -5.68
C ILE A 162 -11.25 9.07 -6.78
N ILE A 163 -12.38 8.39 -7.03
CA ILE A 163 -13.31 8.80 -8.09
C ILE A 163 -13.99 10.13 -7.77
N ARG A 164 -14.31 10.39 -6.51
CA ARG A 164 -14.87 11.68 -6.09
C ARG A 164 -13.87 12.80 -6.34
N ARG A 165 -12.63 12.65 -5.85
CA ARG A 165 -11.58 13.64 -6.02
C ARG A 165 -11.27 13.92 -7.49
N HIS A 166 -11.19 12.87 -8.30
CA HIS A 166 -10.97 13.01 -9.74
C HIS A 166 -12.09 13.81 -10.43
N ARG A 167 -13.37 13.57 -10.07
CA ARG A 167 -14.50 14.35 -10.60
C ARG A 167 -14.42 15.83 -10.20
N GLU A 168 -14.03 16.13 -8.97
CA GLU A 168 -13.87 17.51 -8.49
C GLU A 168 -12.76 18.26 -9.22
N VAL A 169 -11.61 17.60 -9.42
CA VAL A 169 -10.48 18.18 -10.18
C VAL A 169 -10.89 18.46 -11.62
N ASN A 170 -11.53 17.51 -12.29
CA ASN A 170 -11.97 17.71 -13.68
C ASN A 170 -13.04 18.80 -13.79
N ALA A 171 -14.02 18.83 -12.89
CA ALA A 171 -15.05 19.87 -12.90
C ALA A 171 -14.44 21.28 -12.72
N SER A 172 -13.40 21.40 -11.90
CA SER A 172 -12.69 22.66 -11.68
C SER A 172 -11.84 23.08 -12.88
N CYS A 173 -11.24 22.13 -13.60
CA CYS A 173 -10.45 22.37 -14.80
C CYS A 173 -11.30 22.84 -15.99
N PHE A 174 -12.54 22.37 -16.11
CA PHE A 174 -13.47 22.84 -17.16
C PHE A 174 -14.20 24.15 -16.81
N ALA A 175 -14.06 24.65 -15.58
CA ALA A 175 -14.69 25.89 -15.12
C ALA A 175 -13.76 27.12 -15.15
N ALA A 176 -12.49 26.94 -15.51
CA ALA A 176 -11.48 27.97 -15.68
C ALA A 176 -11.20 28.20 -17.18
#